data_AF-A0A453M6E1-F1
#
_entry.id   AF-A0A453M6E1-F1
#
_cell.length_a   1.000
_cell.length_b   1.000
_cell.length_c   1.000
_cell.angle_alpha   90.00
_cell.angle_beta   90.00
_cell.angle_gamma   90.00
#
_symmetry.space_group_name_H-M   'P 1'
#
loop_
_entity.id
_entity.type
_entity.pdbx_description
1 polymer ?
#
loop_
_entity_poly.entity_id
_entity_poly.type
_entity_poly.pdbx_seq_one_letter_code
_entity_poly.pdbx_strand_id
1 'polypeptide(L)'
;RESAIAQVIRTVPNRAYNLSYVVGDAKNGCHGSMLVEAFAANVTQKVPFESTGKGGFKAASLRFVAAGVRTRVTFYSSYYHTKVTDGVSLCGPVLDQVKIVPMKL
;
A
#
# COMPACT_ATOMS: atom_id res chain seq x y z
N ARG A 1 -6.50 -11.32 -3.66
CA ARG A 1 -5.49 -10.96 -2.64
C ARG A 1 -4.42 -12.03 -2.66
N GLU A 2 -3.21 -11.67 -3.03
CA GLU A 2 -2.15 -12.66 -3.30
C GLU A 2 -0.97 -12.53 -2.37
N SER A 3 -0.64 -11.30 -1.99
CA SER A 3 0.48 -11.02 -1.11
C SER A 3 0.14 -9.86 -0.21
N ALA A 4 0.74 -9.85 0.97
CA ALA A 4 0.51 -8.83 1.98
C ALA A 4 1.80 -8.51 2.71
N ILE A 5 1.94 -7.24 3.09
CA ILE A 5 2.89 -6.81 4.13
C ILE A 5 2.10 -6.13 5.23
N ALA A 6 2.42 -6.47 6.48
CA ALA A 6 1.75 -5.91 7.64
C ALA A 6 2.74 -5.59 8.74
N GLN A 7 2.47 -4.50 9.46
CA GLN A 7 3.22 -4.10 10.64
C GLN A 7 2.27 -3.68 11.75
N VAL A 8 2.56 -4.09 12.99
CA VAL A 8 1.85 -3.59 14.17
C VAL A 8 2.66 -2.45 14.77
N ILE A 9 2.08 -1.24 14.80
CA ILE A 9 2.69 -0.05 15.36
C ILE A 9 2.04 0.30 16.71
N ARG A 10 2.78 1.04 17.55
CA ARG A 10 2.23 1.64 18.77
C ARG A 10 1.45 2.91 18.41
N THR A 11 0.30 3.07 19.03
CA THR A 11 -0.61 4.21 18.83
C THR A 11 -1.20 4.65 20.17
N VAL A 12 -1.97 5.73 20.15
CA VAL A 12 -2.68 6.28 21.32
C VAL A 12 -4.18 6.18 21.02
N PRO A 13 -4.99 5.54 21.88
CA PRO A 13 -6.43 5.46 21.68
C PRO A 13 -7.06 6.83 21.42
N ASN A 14 -8.03 6.89 20.51
CA ASN A 14 -8.77 8.09 20.11
C ASN A 14 -7.93 9.21 19.45
N ARG A 15 -6.65 8.96 19.15
CA ARG A 15 -5.81 9.91 18.40
C ARG A 15 -5.92 9.64 16.90
N ALA A 16 -6.03 10.71 16.11
CA ALA A 16 -6.00 10.65 14.65
C ALA A 16 -4.57 10.60 14.11
N TYR A 17 -4.36 9.81 13.06
CA TYR A 17 -3.10 9.65 12.36
C TYR A 17 -3.32 9.77 10.86
N ASN A 18 -2.31 10.26 10.15
CA ASN A 18 -2.22 10.20 8.71
C ASN A 18 -1.18 9.16 8.31
N LEU A 19 -1.62 8.12 7.60
CA LEU A 19 -0.77 7.16 6.92
C LEU A 19 -0.59 7.61 5.48
N SER A 20 0.65 7.91 5.06
CA SER A 20 1.00 8.24 3.67
C SER A 20 2.00 7.24 3.10
N TYR A 21 1.92 6.99 1.81
CA TYR A 21 2.74 6.01 1.11
C TYR A 21 2.73 6.30 -0.40
N VAL A 22 3.65 5.67 -1.15
CA VAL A 22 3.63 5.66 -2.61
C VAL A 22 3.45 4.23 -3.12
N VAL A 23 2.67 4.10 -4.20
CA VAL A 23 2.45 2.85 -4.95
C VAL A 23 3.00 3.04 -6.36
N GLY A 24 3.71 2.04 -6.89
CA GLY A 24 4.30 2.14 -8.22
C GLY A 24 4.68 0.79 -8.82
N ASP A 25 5.50 0.83 -9.87
CA ASP A 25 6.14 -0.34 -10.46
C ASP A 25 7.67 -0.26 -10.44
N ALA A 26 8.33 -1.41 -10.48
CA ALA A 26 9.77 -1.54 -10.31
C ALA A 26 10.60 -1.31 -11.59
N LYS A 27 10.01 -0.77 -12.68
CA LYS A 27 10.68 -0.67 -13.99
C LYS A 27 11.23 -2.02 -14.49
N ASN A 28 10.51 -3.11 -14.23
CA ASN A 28 10.94 -4.47 -14.53
C ASN A 28 10.07 -5.15 -15.60
N GLY A 29 9.34 -4.36 -16.41
CA GLY A 29 8.45 -4.88 -17.44
C GLY A 29 7.17 -5.52 -16.90
N CYS A 30 6.80 -5.27 -15.63
CA CYS A 30 5.52 -5.70 -15.09
C CYS A 30 4.41 -4.80 -15.62
N HIS A 31 3.59 -5.29 -16.55
CA HIS A 31 2.52 -4.51 -17.17
C HIS A 31 1.15 -4.94 -16.64
N GLY A 32 0.25 -3.99 -16.44
CA GLY A 32 -1.15 -4.26 -16.09
C GLY A 32 -1.69 -3.43 -14.94
N SER A 33 -2.98 -3.63 -14.67
CA SER A 33 -3.76 -2.91 -13.68
C SER A 33 -3.50 -3.46 -12.28
N MET A 34 -2.74 -2.72 -11.48
CA MET A 34 -2.40 -3.10 -10.11
C MET A 34 -3.35 -2.45 -9.11
N LEU A 35 -3.54 -3.11 -7.96
CA LEU A 35 -4.33 -2.58 -6.85
C LEU A 35 -3.65 -2.88 -5.52
N VAL A 36 -3.32 -1.80 -4.80
CA VAL A 36 -2.91 -1.86 -3.40
C VAL A 36 -4.09 -1.49 -2.51
N GLU A 37 -4.41 -2.35 -1.54
CA GLU A 37 -5.39 -2.06 -0.50
C GLU A 37 -4.68 -1.80 0.83
N ALA A 38 -4.78 -0.58 1.35
CA ALA A 38 -4.22 -0.20 2.65
C ALA A 38 -5.29 -0.28 3.75
N PHE A 39 -4.94 -0.86 4.89
CA PHE A 39 -5.79 -1.03 6.06
C PHE A 39 -5.12 -0.41 7.28
N ALA A 40 -5.86 0.40 8.03
CA ALA A 40 -5.44 0.88 9.34
C ALA A 40 -6.68 1.11 10.22
N ALA A 41 -6.70 0.54 11.42
CA ALA A 41 -7.88 0.49 12.30
C ALA A 41 -9.10 -0.08 11.54
N ASN A 42 -10.21 0.65 11.48
CA ASN A 42 -11.42 0.29 10.74
C ASN A 42 -11.47 0.89 9.33
N VAL A 43 -10.40 1.55 8.87
CA VAL A 43 -10.39 2.26 7.61
C VAL A 43 -9.64 1.46 6.55
N THR A 44 -10.19 1.45 5.34
CA THR A 44 -9.61 0.81 4.15
C THR A 44 -9.52 1.83 3.03
N GLN A 45 -8.42 1.80 2.28
CA GLN A 45 -8.25 2.59 1.05
C GLN A 45 -7.76 1.69 -0.08
N LYS A 46 -8.41 1.78 -1.24
CA LYS A 46 -8.03 1.10 -2.47
C LYS A 46 -7.29 2.08 -3.39
N VAL A 47 -6.08 1.73 -3.80
CA VAL A 47 -5.23 2.56 -4.66
C VAL A 47 -4.94 1.81 -5.95
N PRO A 48 -5.70 2.09 -7.03
CA PRO A 48 -5.38 1.56 -8.35
C PRO A 48 -4.12 2.24 -8.92
N PHE A 49 -3.31 1.46 -9.63
CA PHE A 49 -2.11 1.90 -10.34
C PHE A 49 -1.97 1.15 -11.66
N GLU A 50 -2.00 1.87 -12.78
CA GLU A 50 -1.79 1.28 -14.10
C GLU A 50 -0.30 1.25 -14.43
N SER A 51 0.28 0.05 -14.46
CA SER A 51 1.70 -0.11 -14.72
C SER A 51 1.98 -0.27 -16.21
N THR A 52 2.90 0.55 -16.72
CA THR A 52 3.52 0.33 -18.03
C THR A 52 4.84 -0.44 -17.94
N GLY A 53 5.26 -0.83 -16.73
CA GLY A 53 6.49 -1.58 -16.47
C GLY A 53 7.78 -0.78 -16.69
N LYS A 54 7.67 0.55 -16.87
CA LYS A 54 8.76 1.48 -17.17
C LYS A 54 9.18 2.32 -15.95
N GLY A 55 8.63 2.02 -14.79
CA GLY A 55 8.74 2.84 -13.60
C GLY A 55 7.67 3.92 -13.59
N GLY A 56 7.30 4.31 -12.37
CA GLY A 56 6.26 5.30 -12.12
C GLY A 56 5.72 5.10 -10.72
N PHE A 57 5.14 6.15 -10.14
CA PHE A 57 4.54 6.07 -8.82
C PHE A 57 3.40 7.06 -8.66
N LYS A 58 2.53 6.77 -7.69
CA LYS A 58 1.44 7.62 -7.24
C LYS A 58 1.44 7.66 -5.71
N ALA A 59 1.35 8.87 -5.16
CA ALA A 59 1.19 9.05 -3.73
C ALA A 59 -0.26 8.80 -3.30
N ALA A 60 -0.43 8.24 -2.11
CA ALA A 60 -1.71 8.05 -1.46
C ALA A 60 -1.61 8.33 0.05
N SER A 61 -2.74 8.68 0.65
CA SER A 61 -2.84 8.90 2.08
C SER A 61 -4.20 8.53 2.63
N LEU A 62 -4.19 8.03 3.86
CA LEU A 62 -5.32 7.47 4.59
C LEU A 62 -5.29 8.02 6.02
N ARG A 63 -6.35 8.73 6.42
CA ARG A 63 -6.57 9.13 7.81
C ARG A 63 -7.26 8.00 8.58
N PHE A 64 -6.75 7.66 9.76
CA PHE A 64 -7.41 6.73 10.68
C PHE A 64 -7.36 7.23 12.13
N VAL A 65 -8.33 6.80 12.93
CA VAL A 65 -8.34 7.03 14.38
C VAL A 65 -7.98 5.71 15.06
N ALA A 66 -6.98 5.72 15.94
CA ALA A 66 -6.54 4.51 16.62
C ALA A 66 -7.57 4.07 17.68
N ALA A 67 -8.00 2.82 17.61
CA ALA A 67 -8.93 2.22 18.57
C ALA A 67 -8.25 1.73 19.87
N GLY A 68 -6.92 1.61 19.87
CA GLY A 68 -6.16 1.05 20.99
C GLY A 68 -4.72 1.53 21.00
N VAL A 69 -3.92 0.98 21.91
CA VAL A 69 -2.48 1.30 22.06
C VAL A 69 -1.60 0.68 20.96
N ARG A 70 -2.20 -0.16 20.11
CA ARG A 70 -1.56 -0.79 18.96
C ARG A 70 -2.50 -0.72 17.77
N THR A 71 -1.94 -0.53 16.58
CA THR A 71 -2.68 -0.59 15.32
C THR A 71 -1.91 -1.43 14.33
N ARG A 72 -2.58 -2.44 13.76
CA ARG A 72 -2.04 -3.18 12.61
C ARG A 72 -2.29 -2.35 11.36
N VAL A 73 -1.23 -2.08 10.62
CA VAL A 73 -1.27 -1.51 9.28
C VAL A 73 -0.93 -2.62 8.30
N THR A 74 -1.78 -2.81 7.30
CA THR A 74 -1.61 -3.88 6.30
C THR A 74 -1.78 -3.31 4.91
N PHE A 75 -0.93 -3.74 3.98
CA PHE A 75 -1.07 -3.50 2.55
C PHE A 75 -1.25 -4.83 1.84
N TYR A 76 -2.29 -4.98 1.03
CA TYR A 76 -2.52 -6.14 0.18
C TYR A 76 -2.29 -5.78 -1.30
N SER A 77 -1.69 -6.70 -2.05
CA SER A 77 -1.82 -6.74 -3.50
C SER A 77 -3.01 -7.62 -3.88
N SER A 78 -3.92 -7.08 -4.70
CA SER A 78 -5.16 -7.77 -5.07
C SER A 78 -5.11 -8.57 -6.37
N TYR A 79 -4.10 -8.36 -7.23
CA TYR A 79 -3.99 -8.96 -8.57
C TYR A 79 -2.59 -9.52 -8.88
N TYR A 80 -2.54 -10.65 -9.60
CA TYR A 80 -1.33 -11.29 -10.07
C TYR A 80 -0.98 -10.72 -11.43
N HIS A 81 0.30 -10.47 -11.60
CA HIS A 81 0.86 -10.06 -12.88
C HIS A 81 2.10 -10.89 -13.15
N THR A 82 2.43 -11.07 -14.43
CA THR A 82 3.71 -11.64 -14.84
C THR A 82 4.51 -10.61 -15.63
N LYS A 83 5.83 -10.74 -15.62
CA LYS A 83 6.70 -9.88 -16.42
C LYS A 83 6.46 -10.14 -17.90
N VAL A 84 6.41 -9.08 -18.68
CA VAL A 84 6.25 -9.18 -20.14
C VAL A 84 7.45 -9.88 -20.79
N THR A 85 8.63 -9.85 -20.17
CA THR A 85 9.86 -10.43 -20.72
C THR A 85 9.85 -11.95 -20.80
N ASP A 86 9.24 -12.63 -19.83
CA ASP A 86 9.25 -14.10 -19.73
C ASP A 86 7.84 -14.71 -19.62
N GLY A 87 6.81 -13.90 -19.37
CA GLY A 87 5.42 -14.34 -19.24
C GLY A 87 5.11 -15.19 -18.01
N VAL A 88 6.11 -15.53 -17.19
CA VAL A 88 5.99 -16.52 -16.10
C VAL A 88 6.43 -15.98 -14.74
N SER A 89 7.35 -15.02 -14.71
CA SER A 89 7.83 -14.44 -13.45
C SER A 89 6.77 -13.56 -12.84
N LEU A 90 6.29 -13.91 -11.65
CA LEU A 90 5.35 -13.08 -10.91
C LEU A 90 5.94 -11.71 -10.60
N CYS A 91 5.10 -10.69 -10.71
CA CYS A 91 5.41 -9.31 -10.41
C CYS A 91 4.15 -8.61 -9.91
N GLY A 92 4.32 -7.40 -9.38
CA GLY A 92 3.22 -6.65 -8.80
C GLY A 92 3.65 -5.26 -8.37
N PRO A 93 2.76 -4.55 -7.66
CA PRO A 93 3.03 -3.19 -7.22
C PRO A 93 4.17 -3.15 -6.19
N VAL A 94 4.95 -2.08 -6.24
CA VAL A 94 5.91 -1.70 -5.21
C VAL A 94 5.27 -0.69 -4.27
N LEU A 95 5.60 -0.81 -2.97
CA LEU A 95 5.22 0.11 -1.91
C LEU A 95 6.48 0.78 -1.36
N ASP A 96 6.47 2.10 -1.23
CA ASP A 96 7.60 2.84 -0.65
C ASP A 96 7.13 4.07 0.16
N GLN A 97 8.05 4.71 0.88
CA GLN A 97 7.85 5.94 1.66
C GLN A 97 6.69 5.88 2.65
N VAL A 98 6.45 4.72 3.25
CA VAL A 98 5.41 4.53 4.26
C VAL A 98 5.73 5.36 5.49
N LYS A 99 4.85 6.32 5.81
CA LYS A 99 4.97 7.22 6.95
C LYS A 99 3.65 7.28 7.69
N ILE A 100 3.72 7.22 9.02
CA ILE A 100 2.56 7.37 9.89
C ILE A 100 2.87 8.50 10.85
N VAL A 101 2.09 9.57 10.77
CA VAL A 101 2.26 10.75 11.61
C VAL A 101 0.98 11.02 12.40
N PRO A 102 1.06 11.30 13.71
CA PRO A 102 -0.09 11.79 14.43
C PRO A 102 -0.53 13.13 13.85
N MET A 103 -1.84 13.32 13.67
CA MET A 103 -2.37 14.61 13.23
C MET A 103 -2.33 15.60 14.38
N LYS A 104 -2.11 16.88 14.07
CA LYS A 104 -2.31 17.96 15.03
C LYS A 104 -3.80 18.02 15.37
N LEU A 105 -4.09 18.24 16.66
CA LEU A 105 -5.44 18.52 17.15
C LEU A 105 -5.95 19.82 16.54
#